data_AF-A0AAP4UKP8-F1
#
_entry.id   AF-A0AAP4UKP8-F1
#
_cell.length_a   1.000
_cell.length_b   1.000
_cell.length_c   1.000
_cell.angle_alpha   90.00
_cell.angle_beta   90.00
_cell.angle_gamma   90.00
#
_symmetry.space_group_name_H-M   'P 1'
#
loop_
_entity.id
_entity.type
_entity.pdbx_description
1 polymer ?
#
loop_
_entity_poly.entity_id
_entity_poly.type
_entity_poly.pdbx_seq_one_letter_code
_entity_poly.pdbx_strand_id
1 'polypeptide(L)'
;MTVDDKLIAKLEKLSSLQVDDERKEKLKSELADIINFVENLNDIDVSNIEATFSTIEGGTPLREDTSKQDLELSNHILNHAPKSEDGYFIVPKIIE
;
A
#
# COMPACT_ATOMS: atom_id res chain seq x y z
N MET A 1 -4.25 5.90 -21.50
CA MET A 1 -3.96 4.48 -21.14
C MET A 1 -5.27 3.68 -21.11
N THR A 2 -5.31 2.40 -21.50
CA THR A 2 -6.58 1.63 -21.53
C THR A 2 -6.78 0.83 -20.24
N VAL A 3 -7.94 0.97 -19.60
CA VAL A 3 -8.33 0.21 -18.41
C VAL A 3 -9.19 -0.98 -18.83
N ASP A 4 -8.60 -2.18 -18.85
CA ASP A 4 -9.27 -3.43 -19.22
C ASP A 4 -9.40 -4.42 -18.04
N ASP A 5 -10.15 -5.51 -18.22
CA ASP A 5 -10.34 -6.53 -17.18
C ASP A 5 -9.05 -7.16 -16.68
N LYS A 6 -8.06 -7.30 -17.57
CA LYS A 6 -6.75 -7.87 -17.22
C LYS A 6 -6.01 -6.93 -16.28
N LEU A 7 -6.07 -5.63 -16.53
CA LEU A 7 -5.49 -4.62 -15.65
C LEU A 7 -6.18 -4.60 -14.30
N ILE A 8 -7.51 -4.65 -14.26
CA ILE A 8 -8.26 -4.72 -12.98
C ILE A 8 -7.85 -5.96 -12.18
N ALA A 9 -7.86 -7.15 -12.79
CA ALA A 9 -7.45 -8.38 -12.11
C ALA A 9 -5.99 -8.33 -11.61
N LYS A 10 -5.10 -7.68 -12.36
CA LYS A 10 -3.71 -7.45 -11.93
C LYS A 10 -3.65 -6.52 -10.71
N LEU A 11 -4.42 -5.44 -10.71
CA LEU A 11 -4.48 -4.47 -9.62
C LEU A 11 -5.11 -5.06 -8.35
N GLU A 12 -6.16 -5.87 -8.48
CA GLU A 12 -6.76 -6.62 -7.37
C GLU A 12 -5.71 -7.47 -6.65
N LYS A 13 -4.92 -8.22 -7.42
CA LYS A 13 -3.85 -9.06 -6.88
C LYS A 13 -2.74 -8.24 -6.20
N LEU A 14 -2.31 -7.13 -6.81
CA LEU A 14 -1.24 -6.28 -6.27
C LEU A 14 -1.67 -5.54 -4.99
N SER A 15 -2.93 -5.13 -4.92
CA SER A 15 -3.48 -4.40 -3.77
C SER A 15 -4.06 -5.31 -2.68
N SER A 16 -4.17 -6.62 -2.94
CA SER A 16 -4.89 -7.57 -2.08
C SER A 16 -6.35 -7.16 -1.81
N LEU A 17 -6.99 -6.54 -2.80
CA LEU A 17 -8.40 -6.13 -2.76
C LEU A 17 -9.17 -6.90 -3.82
N GLN A 18 -10.18 -7.65 -3.39
CA GLN A 18 -11.11 -8.32 -4.30
C GLN A 18 -12.26 -7.37 -4.62
N VAL A 19 -12.57 -7.18 -5.91
CA VAL A 19 -13.71 -6.36 -6.36
C VAL A 19 -14.81 -7.29 -6.86
N ASP A 20 -16.04 -7.02 -6.43
CA ASP A 20 -17.22 -7.73 -6.91
C ASP A 20 -17.43 -7.49 -8.41
N ASP A 21 -17.84 -8.53 -9.14
CA ASP A 21 -18.02 -8.46 -10.60
C ASP A 21 -19.04 -7.39 -11.01
N GLU A 22 -20.09 -7.18 -10.21
CA GLU A 22 -21.10 -6.13 -10.44
C GLU A 22 -20.51 -4.71 -10.39
N ARG A 23 -19.40 -4.52 -9.67
CA ARG A 23 -18.76 -3.21 -9.47
C ARG A 23 -17.59 -2.98 -10.43
N LYS A 24 -17.06 -4.03 -11.07
CA LYS A 24 -15.90 -3.93 -11.96
C LYS A 24 -16.11 -2.97 -13.12
N GLU A 25 -17.25 -3.03 -13.81
CA GLU A 25 -17.52 -2.12 -14.93
C GLU A 25 -17.52 -0.65 -14.52
N LYS A 26 -18.16 -0.34 -13.39
CA LYS A 26 -18.17 1.02 -12.83
C LYS A 26 -16.77 1.47 -12.45
N LEU A 27 -16.00 0.60 -11.79
CA LEU A 27 -14.64 0.89 -11.36
C LEU A 27 -13.71 1.17 -12.56
N LYS A 28 -13.85 0.45 -13.67
CA LYS A 28 -13.06 0.71 -14.89
C LYS A 28 -13.29 2.13 -15.39
N SER A 29 -14.55 2.56 -15.48
CA SER A 29 -14.90 3.92 -15.92
C SER A 29 -14.33 4.96 -14.96
N GLU A 30 -14.52 4.78 -13.65
CA GLU A 30 -14.02 5.72 -12.64
C GLU A 30 -12.49 5.84 -12.67
N LEU A 31 -11.77 4.73 -12.82
CA LEU A 31 -10.32 4.73 -12.96
C LEU A 31 -9.86 5.40 -14.26
N ALA A 32 -10.57 5.17 -15.37
CA ALA A 32 -10.26 5.84 -16.64
C ALA A 32 -10.43 7.36 -16.52
N ASP A 33 -11.50 7.83 -15.86
CA ASP A 33 -11.74 9.25 -15.62
C ASP A 33 -10.65 9.89 -14.75
N ILE A 34 -10.21 9.20 -13.69
CA ILE A 34 -9.11 9.66 -12.82
C ILE A 34 -7.80 9.76 -13.62
N ILE A 35 -7.48 8.75 -14.44
CA ILE A 35 -6.26 8.78 -15.26
C ILE A 35 -6.31 9.93 -16.26
N ASN A 36 -7.44 10.12 -16.96
CA ASN A 36 -7.63 11.24 -17.89
C ASN A 36 -7.47 12.59 -17.18
N PHE A 37 -7.96 12.72 -15.94
CA PHE A 37 -7.76 13.93 -15.15
C PHE A 37 -6.28 14.18 -14.79
N VAL A 38 -5.53 13.13 -14.48
CA VAL A 38 -4.09 13.22 -14.18
C VAL A 38 -3.27 13.53 -15.44
N GLU A 39 -3.72 13.10 -16.62
CA GLU A 39 -3.03 13.39 -17.89
C GLU A 39 -2.90 14.90 -18.17
N ASN A 40 -3.74 15.76 -17.56
CA ASN A 40 -3.59 17.23 -17.61
C ASN A 40 -2.23 17.73 -17.10
N LEU A 41 -1.55 16.96 -16.23
CA LEU A 41 -0.22 17.33 -15.72
C LEU A 41 0.87 17.20 -16.81
N ASN A 42 0.63 16.46 -17.88
CA ASN A 42 1.61 16.28 -18.97
C ASN A 42 1.84 17.55 -19.79
N ASP A 43 0.91 18.52 -19.72
CA ASP A 43 1.04 19.81 -20.42
C ASP A 43 2.04 20.76 -19.72
N ILE A 44 2.49 20.41 -18.51
CA ILE A 44 3.39 21.23 -17.71
C ILE A 44 4.83 20.74 -17.89
N ASP A 45 5.70 21.60 -18.44
CA ASP A 45 7.13 21.29 -18.55
C ASP A 45 7.82 21.37 -17.18
N VAL A 46 8.26 20.20 -16.70
CA VAL A 46 9.01 20.04 -15.45
C VAL A 46 10.45 19.57 -15.68
N SER A 47 10.95 19.64 -16.92
CA SER A 47 12.29 19.14 -17.29
C SER A 47 13.45 19.76 -16.50
N ASN A 48 13.27 20.97 -16.00
CA ASN A 48 14.27 21.72 -15.22
C ASN A 48 13.97 21.74 -13.70
N ILE A 49 13.00 20.95 -13.23
CA ILE A 49 12.60 20.91 -11.83
C ILE A 49 13.02 19.57 -11.22
N GLU A 50 13.76 19.63 -10.12
CA GLU A 50 14.12 18.42 -9.37
C GLU A 50 12.89 17.88 -8.61
N ALA A 51 12.74 16.55 -8.63
CA ALA A 51 11.69 15.89 -7.87
C ALA A 51 11.91 16.11 -6.36
N THR A 52 10.86 16.57 -5.67
CA THR A 52 10.89 16.83 -4.23
C THR A 52 10.30 15.65 -3.47
N PHE A 53 11.04 15.04 -2.55
CA PHE A 53 10.64 13.82 -1.83
C PHE A 53 10.43 14.03 -0.32
N SER A 54 10.99 15.09 0.26
CA SER A 54 10.86 15.44 1.67
C SER A 54 11.11 16.92 1.86
N THR A 55 10.27 17.59 2.65
CA THR A 55 10.42 19.00 3.04
C THR A 55 11.22 19.17 4.34
N ILE A 56 11.67 18.06 4.94
CA ILE A 56 12.40 18.08 6.21
C ILE A 56 13.89 18.30 5.89
N GLU A 57 14.44 19.42 6.37
CA GLU A 57 15.87 19.67 6.33
C GLU A 57 16.61 18.70 7.26
N GLY A 58 17.74 18.18 6.78
CA GLY A 58 18.56 17.20 7.50
C GLY A 58 18.49 15.83 6.84
N GLY A 59 19.67 15.22 6.63
CA GLY A 59 19.80 13.92 5.99
C GLY A 59 19.12 12.78 6.77
N THR A 60 19.41 11.54 6.36
CA THR A 60 18.79 10.34 6.95
C THR A 60 18.93 10.33 8.48
N PRO A 61 17.83 10.34 9.26
CA PRO A 61 17.91 10.27 10.70
C PRO A 61 18.45 8.91 11.12
N LEU A 62 19.50 8.91 11.94
CA LEU A 62 20.06 7.70 12.53
C LEU A 62 19.45 7.47 13.92
N ARG A 63 19.30 6.20 14.27
CA ARG A 63 18.87 5.76 15.61
C ARG A 63 20.09 5.19 16.34
N GLU A 64 20.28 5.59 17.59
CA GLU A 64 21.28 5.01 18.50
C GLU A 64 21.13 3.48 18.61
N ASP A 65 22.24 2.75 18.62
CA ASP A 65 22.27 1.30 18.75
C ASP A 65 22.13 0.85 20.21
N THR A 66 20.96 1.11 20.79
CA THR A 66 20.62 0.71 22.15
C THR A 66 19.46 -0.26 22.15
N SER A 67 19.61 -1.38 22.86
CA SER A 67 18.53 -2.36 23.06
C SER A 67 17.48 -1.81 24.03
N LYS A 68 16.21 -1.95 23.67
CA LYS A 68 15.07 -1.69 24.56
C LYS A 68 14.32 -3.00 24.76
N GLN A 69 14.30 -3.51 25.99
CA GLN A 69 13.53 -4.70 26.34
C GLN A 69 12.32 -4.32 27.19
N ASP A 70 11.16 -4.78 26.76
CA ASP A 70 9.92 -4.77 27.52
C ASP A 70 9.34 -6.20 27.45
N LEU A 71 9.25 -6.84 28.62
CA LEU A 71 8.83 -8.23 28.74
C LEU A 71 7.32 -8.40 28.48
N GLU A 72 6.53 -7.34 28.65
CA GLU A 72 5.08 -7.37 28.45
C GLU A 72 4.68 -6.99 27.01
N LEU A 73 5.61 -6.49 26.21
CA LEU A 73 5.33 -6.02 24.85
C LEU A 73 4.72 -7.12 23.97
N SER A 74 5.19 -8.37 24.12
CA SER A 74 4.65 -9.50 23.37
C SER A 74 3.18 -9.76 23.73
N ASN A 75 2.85 -9.80 25.03
CA ASN A 75 1.47 -9.96 25.51
C ASN A 75 0.58 -8.81 25.01
N HIS A 76 1.07 -7.57 25.12
CA HIS A 76 0.35 -6.38 24.67
C HIS A 76 0.02 -6.44 23.17
N ILE A 77 0.99 -6.83 22.32
CA ILE A 77 0.78 -6.95 20.87
C ILE A 77 -0.25 -8.04 20.56
N LEU A 78 -0.11 -9.22 21.18
CA LEU A 78 -0.97 -10.38 20.89
C LEU A 78 -2.42 -10.17 21.32
N ASN A 79 -2.69 -9.29 22.29
CA ASN A 79 -4.05 -8.90 22.68
C ASN A 79 -4.83 -8.19 21.55
N HIS A 80 -4.14 -7.66 20.54
CA HIS A 80 -4.75 -7.05 19.36
C HIS A 80 -4.79 -7.98 18.14
N ALA A 81 -4.25 -9.20 18.27
CA ALA A 81 -4.26 -10.17 17.18
C ALA A 81 -5.69 -10.72 16.96
N PRO A 82 -6.17 -10.83 15.71
CA PRO A 82 -7.44 -11.51 15.42
C PRO A 82 -7.49 -12.94 15.93
N LYS A 83 -6.35 -13.65 15.87
CA LYS A 83 -6.13 -14.97 16.46
C LYS A 83 -4.67 -15.10 16.88
N SER A 84 -4.44 -15.64 18.07
CA SER A 84 -3.13 -15.96 18.60
C SER A 84 -3.19 -17.22 19.46
N GLU A 85 -2.10 -17.99 19.51
CA GLU A 85 -1.96 -19.20 20.30
C GLU A 85 -0.47 -19.42 20.61
N ASP A 86 -0.14 -19.87 21.83
CA ASP A 86 1.22 -20.18 22.29
C ASP A 86 2.28 -19.09 22.02
N GLY A 87 1.87 -17.81 22.00
CA GLY A 87 2.76 -16.68 21.70
C GLY A 87 2.94 -16.37 20.21
N TYR A 88 2.16 -17.00 19.33
CA TYR A 88 2.22 -16.84 17.87
C TYR A 88 0.93 -16.25 17.30
N PHE A 89 1.04 -15.61 16.13
CA PHE A 89 -0.11 -15.24 15.32
C PHE A 89 -0.59 -16.45 14.53
N ILE A 90 -1.90 -16.71 14.57
CA ILE A 90 -2.50 -17.79 13.79
C ILE A 90 -2.98 -17.25 12.46
N VAL A 91 -2.38 -17.73 11.37
CA VAL A 91 -2.72 -17.39 9.99
C VAL A 91 -3.04 -18.64 9.18
N PRO A 92 -3.82 -18.54 8.08
CA PRO A 92 -4.00 -19.66 7.16
C PRO A 92 -2.66 -20.17 6.67
N LYS A 93 -2.52 -21.50 6.57
CA LYS A 93 -1.31 -22.12 6.02
C LYS A 93 -1.07 -21.60 4.60
N ILE A 94 0.12 -21.09 4.36
CA ILE A 94 0.56 -20.71 3.01
C ILE A 94 0.82 -22.03 2.26
N ILE A 95 0.01 -22.30 1.25
CA ILE A 95 0.15 -23.44 0.35
C ILE A 95 0.47 -22.86 -1.03
N GLU A 96 1.49 -23.41 -1.69
CA GLU A 96 1.88 -23.08 -3.06
C GLU A 96 1.12 -23.97 -4.07
#